data_AF-A0A399YH62-F1
#
_entry.id   AF-A0A399YH62-F1
#
_cell.length_a   1.000
_cell.length_b   1.000
_cell.length_c   1.000
_cell.angle_alpha   90.00
_cell.angle_beta   90.00
_cell.angle_gamma   90.00
#
_symmetry.space_group_name_H-M   'P 1'
#
loop_
_entity.id
_entity.type
_entity.pdbx_description
1 polymer ?
#
loop_
_entity_poly.entity_id
_entity_poly.type
_entity_poly.pdbx_seq_one_letter_code
_entity_poly.pdbx_strand_id
1 'polypeptide(L)'
;AEALLCGAPVIATNSGGVTDIVIENETGLLFPERDAPALAVALENYARDSAYAARLAQNGRALVLERFTPERVAAQFLAAYENAIQS
;
A
#
# COMPACT_ATOMS: atom_id res chain seq x y z
N ALA A 1 -2.42 -1.28 -5.25
CA ALA A 1 -2.09 -2.70 -4.98
C ALA A 1 -1.17 -3.29 -6.05
N GLU A 2 -1.47 -3.13 -7.34
CA GLU A 2 -0.70 -3.70 -8.46
C GLU A 2 0.81 -3.37 -8.41
N ALA A 3 1.18 -2.10 -8.19
CA ALA A 3 2.57 -1.68 -8.07
C ALA A 3 3.34 -2.44 -6.96
N LEU A 4 2.71 -2.61 -5.80
CA LEU A 4 3.29 -3.37 -4.68
C LEU A 4 3.41 -4.87 -5.03
N LEU A 5 2.43 -5.46 -5.72
CA LEU A 5 2.51 -6.85 -6.18
C LEU A 5 3.69 -7.09 -7.15
N CYS A 6 3.96 -6.11 -8.01
CA CYS A 6 5.11 -6.10 -8.89
C CYS A 6 6.45 -5.87 -8.17
N GLY A 7 6.43 -5.60 -6.85
CA GLY A 7 7.62 -5.30 -6.06
C GLY A 7 8.24 -3.93 -6.36
N ALA A 8 7.45 -3.00 -6.89
CA ALA A 8 7.91 -1.63 -7.13
C ALA A 8 7.83 -0.80 -5.84
N PRO A 9 8.84 0.03 -5.53
CA PRO A 9 8.71 1.06 -4.49
C PRO A 9 7.57 2.02 -4.82
N VAL A 10 6.74 2.34 -3.81
CA VAL A 10 5.58 3.22 -3.97
C VAL A 10 5.74 4.48 -3.14
N ILE A 11 5.34 5.61 -3.74
CA ILE A 11 5.07 6.88 -3.10
C ILE A 11 3.63 7.25 -3.47
N ALA A 12 2.78 7.55 -2.49
CA ALA A 12 1.37 7.85 -2.70
C ALA A 12 0.91 9.06 -1.88
N THR A 13 -0.23 9.67 -2.24
CA THR A 13 -0.82 10.69 -1.38
C THR A 13 -1.34 10.09 -0.09
N ASN A 14 -1.32 10.85 1.01
CA ASN A 14 -1.82 10.41 2.31
C ASN A 14 -3.36 10.43 2.43
N SER A 15 -4.06 10.02 1.38
CA SER A 15 -5.51 10.17 1.24
C SER A 15 -6.18 9.00 0.50
N GLY A 16 -7.45 8.77 0.80
CA GLY A 16 -8.25 7.71 0.16
C GLY A 16 -7.80 6.29 0.54
N GLY A 17 -8.28 5.29 -0.20
CA GLY A 17 -8.03 3.87 0.12
C GLY A 17 -6.59 3.38 -0.10
N VAL A 18 -5.67 4.24 -0.58
CA VAL A 18 -4.27 3.84 -0.74
C VAL A 18 -3.56 3.69 0.61
N THR A 19 -4.01 4.42 1.64
CA THR A 19 -3.45 4.36 3.00
C THR A 19 -3.72 3.03 3.70
N ASP A 20 -4.65 2.22 3.19
CA ASP A 20 -4.93 0.87 3.70
C ASP A 20 -3.80 -0.12 3.38
N ILE A 21 -2.96 0.20 2.39
CA ILE A 21 -1.89 -0.67 1.88
C ILE A 21 -0.51 0.00 1.82
N VAL A 22 -0.46 1.34 1.76
CA VAL A 22 0.77 2.13 1.87
C VAL A 22 0.85 2.69 3.28
N ILE A 23 1.66 2.03 4.12
CA ILE A 23 1.96 2.39 5.49
C ILE A 23 3.30 3.13 5.48
N GLU A 24 3.27 4.35 5.96
CA GLU A 24 4.40 5.29 5.97
C GLU A 24 5.65 4.64 6.60
N ASN A 25 6.77 4.64 5.86
CA ASN A 25 8.06 4.04 6.23
C ASN A 25 8.08 2.52 6.43
N GLU A 26 6.96 1.82 6.18
CA GLU A 26 6.88 0.36 6.32
C GLU A 26 6.71 -0.33 4.95
N THR A 27 5.71 0.10 4.18
CA THR A 27 5.37 -0.48 2.86
C THR A 27 5.47 0.52 1.71
N GLY A 28 5.71 1.78 2.02
CA GLY A 28 5.97 2.85 1.07
C GLY A 28 6.13 4.20 1.76
N LEU A 29 6.09 5.27 0.99
CA LEU A 29 6.07 6.64 1.50
C LEU A 29 4.76 7.32 1.12
N LEU A 30 4.31 8.20 2.00
CA LEU A 30 3.14 9.05 1.85
C LEU A 30 3.56 10.52 1.79
N PHE A 31 2.85 11.31 1.00
CA PHE A 31 3.02 12.76 0.96
C PHE A 31 1.66 13.47 0.97
N PRO A 32 1.59 14.74 1.41
CA PRO A 32 0.35 15.50 1.38
C PRO A 32 -0.17 15.74 -0.04
N GLU A 33 -1.49 15.73 -0.21
CA GLU A 33 -2.08 16.11 -1.50
C GLU A 33 -1.65 17.51 -1.93
N ARG A 34 -1.36 17.65 -3.24
CA ARG A 34 -0.98 18.93 -3.87
C ARG A 34 0.32 19.55 -3.34
N ASP A 35 1.14 18.78 -2.63
CA ASP A 35 2.45 19.20 -2.13
C ASP A 35 3.58 18.61 -3.00
N ALA A 36 3.93 19.33 -4.07
CA ALA A 36 5.01 18.92 -4.96
C ALA A 36 6.40 18.90 -4.29
N PRO A 37 6.76 19.86 -3.42
CA PRO A 37 7.99 19.77 -2.62
C PRO A 37 8.09 18.50 -1.78
N ALA A 38 7.02 18.10 -1.08
CA ALA A 38 7.03 16.86 -0.29
C ALA A 38 7.23 15.61 -1.16
N LEU A 39 6.60 15.55 -2.34
CA LEU A 39 6.82 14.47 -3.29
C LEU A 39 8.28 14.42 -3.76
N ALA A 40 8.90 15.57 -4.04
CA ALA A 40 10.31 15.62 -4.44
C ALA A 40 11.24 15.07 -3.34
N VAL A 41 10.98 15.40 -2.07
CA VAL A 41 11.74 14.86 -0.93
C VAL A 41 11.59 13.33 -0.84
N ALA A 42 10.38 12.80 -1.01
CA ALA A 42 10.15 11.35 -0.99
C ALA A 42 10.90 10.65 -2.14
N LEU A 43 10.92 11.24 -3.33
CA LEU A 43 11.69 10.73 -4.48
C LEU A 43 13.20 10.75 -4.20
N GLU A 44 13.72 11.84 -3.62
CA GLU A 44 15.13 11.93 -3.23
C GLU A 44 15.52 10.87 -2.21
N ASN A 45 14.65 10.57 -1.23
CA ASN A 45 14.91 9.53 -0.24
C ASN A 45 15.11 8.16 -0.89
N TYR A 46 14.24 7.78 -1.83
CA TYR A 46 14.40 6.53 -2.58
C TYR A 46 15.59 6.55 -3.54
N ALA A 47 15.91 7.70 -4.14
CA ALA A 47 17.07 7.83 -5.02
C ALA A 47 18.41 7.71 -4.27
N ARG A 48 18.48 8.20 -3.03
CA ARG A 48 19.68 8.13 -2.19
C ARG A 48 19.88 6.75 -1.56
N ASP A 49 18.81 6.04 -1.23
CA ASP A 49 18.87 4.72 -0.59
C ASP A 49 17.98 3.69 -1.31
N SER A 50 18.55 3.06 -2.32
CA SER A 50 17.87 2.01 -3.09
C SER A 50 17.56 0.75 -2.25
N ALA A 51 18.36 0.46 -1.21
CA ALA A 51 18.12 -0.66 -0.32
C ALA A 51 16.90 -0.40 0.58
N TYR A 52 16.76 0.84 1.07
CA TYR A 52 15.57 1.29 1.78
C TYR A 52 14.32 1.16 0.90
N ALA A 53 14.37 1.66 -0.34
CA ALA A 53 13.26 1.57 -1.28
C ALA A 53 12.86 0.10 -1.57
N ALA A 54 13.85 -0.77 -1.79
CA ALA A 54 13.61 -2.19 -2.03
C ALA A 54 12.98 -2.91 -0.82
N ARG A 55 13.41 -2.57 0.41
CA ARG A 55 12.82 -3.12 1.64
C ARG A 55 11.35 -2.77 1.76
N LEU A 56 11.00 -1.49 1.60
CA LEU A 56 9.61 -1.05 1.66
C LEU A 56 8.75 -1.71 0.58
N ALA A 57 9.27 -1.84 -0.65
CA ALA A 57 8.57 -2.53 -1.73
C ALA A 57 8.30 -4.00 -1.40
N GLN A 58 9.26 -4.71 -0.81
CA GLN A 58 9.10 -6.10 -0.39
C GLN A 58 8.05 -6.25 0.72
N ASN A 59 8.08 -5.36 1.72
CA ASN A 59 7.10 -5.33 2.80
C ASN A 59 5.69 -5.08 2.24
N GLY A 60 5.53 -4.11 1.34
CA GLY A 60 4.24 -3.81 0.73
C GLY A 60 3.72 -4.95 -0.14
N ARG A 61 4.60 -5.64 -0.88
CA ARG A 61 4.25 -6.87 -1.59
C ARG A 61 3.73 -7.94 -0.64
N ALA A 62 4.44 -8.18 0.46
CA ALA A 62 4.04 -9.16 1.46
C ALA A 62 2.67 -8.82 2.08
N LEU A 63 2.44 -7.55 2.44
CA LEU A 63 1.16 -7.09 2.98
C LEU A 63 0.00 -7.33 2.00
N VAL A 64 0.19 -7.01 0.71
CA VAL A 64 -0.85 -7.22 -0.31
C VAL A 64 -1.15 -8.71 -0.50
N LEU A 65 -0.13 -9.56 -0.55
CA LEU A 65 -0.29 -11.02 -0.63
C LEU A 65 -0.90 -11.63 0.63
N GLU A 66 -0.72 -11.01 1.79
CA GLU A 66 -1.33 -11.47 3.04
C GLU A 66 -2.81 -11.10 3.12
N ARG A 67 -3.20 -9.90 2.68
CA ARG A 67 -4.52 -9.33 3.00
C ARG A 67 -5.48 -9.20 1.82
N PHE A 68 -4.97 -9.03 0.60
CA PHE A 68 -5.75 -8.58 -0.55
C PHE A 68 -5.74 -9.57 -1.73
N THR A 69 -5.50 -10.85 -1.45
CA THR A 69 -5.69 -11.93 -2.42
C THR A 69 -7.17 -12.10 -2.79
N PRO A 70 -7.51 -12.47 -4.03
CA PRO A 70 -8.90 -12.70 -4.45
C PRO A 70 -9.68 -13.63 -3.51
N GLU A 71 -9.05 -14.69 -3.02
CA GLU A 71 -9.65 -15.69 -2.14
C GLU A 71 -10.06 -15.08 -0.80
N ARG A 72 -9.19 -14.27 -0.19
CA ARG A 72 -9.48 -13.58 1.08
C ARG A 72 -10.55 -12.52 0.92
N VAL A 73 -10.48 -11.74 -0.15
CA VAL A 73 -11.49 -10.72 -0.46
C VAL A 73 -12.85 -11.40 -0.64
N ALA A 74 -12.92 -12.49 -1.41
CA ALA A 74 -14.14 -13.28 -1.59
C ALA A 74 -14.68 -13.84 -0.26
N ALA A 75 -13.81 -14.38 0.60
CA ALA A 75 -14.20 -14.88 1.92
C ALA A 75 -14.76 -13.77 2.83
N GLN A 76 -14.17 -12.57 2.79
CA GLN A 76 -14.67 -11.41 3.55
C GLN A 76 -16.04 -10.95 3.05
N PHE A 77 -16.24 -10.90 1.74
CA PHE A 77 -17.55 -10.57 1.16
C PHE A 77 -18.61 -11.61 1.51
N LEU A 78 -18.28 -12.90 1.42
CA LEU A 78 -19.21 -13.98 1.79
C LEU A 78 -19.64 -13.86 3.25
N ALA A 79 -18.69 -13.67 4.17
CA ALA A 79 -18.99 -13.47 5.59
C ALA A 79 -19.87 -12.22 5.82
N ALA A 80 -19.63 -11.13 5.09
CA ALA A 80 -20.47 -9.94 5.17
C ALA A 80 -21.91 -10.21 4.69
N TYR A 81 -22.09 -10.98 3.60
CA TYR A 81 -23.42 -11.37 3.13
C TYR A 81 -24.13 -12.30 4.12
N GLU A 82 -23.43 -13.28 4.68
CA GLU A 82 -23.99 -14.21 5.69
C GLU A 82 -24.49 -13.46 6.93
N ASN A 83 -23.73 -12.46 7.41
CA ASN A 83 -24.17 -11.62 8.53
C ASN A 83 -25.41 -10.77 8.19
N ALA A 84 -25.47 -10.23 6.96
CA ALA A 84 -26.57 -9.39 6.53
C ALA A 84 -27.90 -10.16 6.35
N ILE A 85 -27.84 -11.44 5.97
CA ILE A 85 -29.05 -12.29 5.82
C ILE A 85 -29.51 -12.92 7.14
N GLN A 86 -28.66 -12.91 8.18
CA GLN A 86 -29.01 -13.39 9.54
C GLN A 86 -29.54 -12.27 10.45
N SER A 87 -29.52 -11.01 9.98
CA SER A 87 -30.07 -9.82 10.66
C SER A 87 -31.52 -9.58 10.23
#